data_AF-A0A2G2ZUB3-F1
#
_entry.id   AF-A0A2G2ZUB3-F1
#
_cell.length_a   1.000
_cell.length_b   1.000
_cell.length_c   1.000
_cell.angle_alpha   90.00
_cell.angle_beta   90.00
_cell.angle_gamma   90.00
#
_symmetry.space_group_name_H-M   'P 1'
#
loop_
_entity.id
_entity.type
_entity.pdbx_description
1 polymer ?
#
loop_
_entity_poly.entity_id
_entity_poly.type
_entity_poly.pdbx_seq_one_letter_code
_entity_poly.pdbx_strand_id
1 'polypeptide(L)'
;MIVALDQMKIASYLDRLMVPVLKANGTDYMIKSKQRSHQSDSIKITQPDGPKFTLDGNTVRWADWKFHVDYDMRAGIIISLASIFDVDEGKFRSVLYRAFVSEVFVPYMDMTEEWYFRTYLDAGEYGFGRSAVELEALKDCPENAKFIDGYFIGQDGTPVKMPNVICIFERYAGDIMWRHTELAIRGKVIRKVRRVVSLVVRMVSTVGNYDYITDYEFKKSGSIKVTVGLTGILEARGSIYTHNDQIEGEAYVVSETAKKESDAKIQLGSSRAFEMVVVNPNKKTKLGNKIGYSLIPGSATSPLLRDDYYPQIRAGFTKYNVWVTPYNKSEKWAGGLYVGQSHGDDTLATWSLR
;
A
#
# COMPACT_ATOMS: atom_id res chain seq x y z
N MET A 1 20.39 9.65 -23.61
CA MET A 1 20.38 11.14 -23.55
C MET A 1 20.24 11.57 -22.10
N ILE A 2 20.99 12.60 -21.68
CA ILE A 2 20.93 13.20 -20.34
C ILE A 2 20.58 14.68 -20.51
N VAL A 3 19.64 15.17 -19.70
CA VAL A 3 19.15 16.55 -19.72
C VAL A 3 19.40 17.19 -18.36
N ALA A 4 20.02 18.37 -18.34
CA ALA A 4 20.16 19.17 -17.12
C ALA A 4 18.90 20.05 -16.96
N LEU A 5 18.05 19.71 -16.00
CA LEU A 5 16.73 20.33 -15.83
C LEU A 5 16.81 21.81 -15.44
N ASP A 6 17.69 22.20 -14.51
CA ASP A 6 17.88 23.61 -14.10
C ASP A 6 18.26 24.54 -15.26
N GLN A 7 18.86 23.96 -16.31
CA GLN A 7 19.39 24.66 -17.48
C GLN A 7 18.54 24.40 -18.73
N MET A 8 17.50 23.55 -18.61
CA MET A 8 16.63 23.06 -19.69
C MET A 8 17.38 22.67 -20.98
N LYS A 9 18.54 22.01 -20.85
CA LYS A 9 19.40 21.67 -22.00
C LYS A 9 19.88 20.21 -21.98
N ILE A 10 20.14 19.66 -23.16
CA ILE A 10 20.84 18.38 -23.30
C ILE A 10 22.27 18.55 -22.79
N ALA A 11 22.64 17.74 -21.80
CA ALA A 11 23.98 17.70 -21.22
C ALA A 11 24.86 16.63 -21.89
N SER A 12 24.25 15.53 -22.34
CA SER A 12 24.93 14.48 -23.10
C SER A 12 23.96 13.71 -24.00
N TYR A 13 24.41 13.33 -25.18
CA TYR A 13 23.71 12.45 -26.11
C TYR A 13 24.68 11.42 -26.66
N LEU A 14 24.26 10.16 -26.67
CA LEU A 14 25.02 9.04 -27.19
C LEU A 14 24.03 8.03 -27.77
N ASP A 15 24.22 7.70 -29.04
CA ASP A 15 23.48 6.66 -29.76
C ASP A 15 24.40 5.43 -29.86
N ARG A 16 23.91 4.26 -29.43
CA ARG A 16 24.76 3.07 -29.19
C ARG A 16 24.29 1.81 -29.89
N LEU A 17 22.97 1.60 -30.00
CA LEU A 17 22.39 0.35 -30.48
C LEU A 17 21.18 0.64 -31.37
N MET A 18 21.16 0.04 -32.56
CA MET A 18 19.93 -0.07 -33.37
C MET A 18 19.18 -1.34 -32.98
N VAL A 19 18.01 -1.20 -32.37
CA VAL A 19 17.11 -2.32 -32.02
C VAL A 19 15.80 -2.22 -32.80
N PRO A 20 15.20 -3.35 -33.26
CA PRO A 20 13.90 -3.32 -33.91
C PRO A 20 12.82 -2.79 -32.97
N VAL A 21 12.06 -1.78 -33.42
CA VAL A 21 10.87 -1.30 -32.70
C VAL A 21 9.78 -2.37 -32.77
N LEU A 22 9.15 -2.68 -31.63
CA LEU A 22 8.03 -3.62 -31.56
C LEU A 22 6.88 -3.16 -32.45
N LYS A 23 6.20 -4.10 -33.10
CA LYS A 23 5.02 -3.80 -33.94
C LYS A 23 3.86 -3.37 -33.04
N ALA A 24 3.25 -2.22 -33.32
CA ALA A 24 2.10 -1.69 -32.58
C ALA A 24 0.78 -2.47 -32.76
N ASN A 25 0.76 -3.51 -33.61
CA ASN A 25 -0.46 -4.29 -33.84
C ASN A 25 -0.74 -5.20 -32.63
N GLY A 26 -1.88 -5.00 -31.97
CA GLY A 26 -2.29 -5.76 -30.79
C GLY A 26 -1.82 -5.19 -29.45
N THR A 27 -1.16 -4.02 -29.42
CA THR A 27 -0.72 -3.35 -28.18
C THR A 27 -1.69 -2.27 -27.68
N ASP A 28 -2.67 -1.87 -28.49
CA ASP A 28 -3.66 -0.85 -28.15
C ASP A 28 -4.79 -1.45 -27.30
N TYR A 29 -4.90 -0.98 -26.05
CA TYR A 29 -5.91 -1.42 -25.09
C TYR A 29 -7.25 -0.68 -25.22
N MET A 30 -7.32 0.41 -26.00
CA MET A 30 -8.56 1.16 -26.27
C MET A 30 -9.36 0.54 -27.42
N ILE A 31 -8.68 -0.10 -28.38
CA ILE A 31 -9.37 -0.84 -29.46
C ILE A 31 -10.14 -2.01 -28.85
N LYS A 32 -11.46 -2.02 -29.04
CA LYS A 32 -12.32 -3.19 -28.78
C LYS A 32 -11.83 -4.35 -29.65
N SER A 33 -10.97 -5.18 -29.07
CA SER A 33 -10.39 -6.31 -29.79
C SER A 33 -11.50 -7.25 -30.26
N LYS A 34 -11.30 -7.92 -31.40
CA LYS A 34 -12.23 -8.94 -31.90
C LYS A 34 -12.17 -10.26 -31.10
N GLN A 35 -11.48 -10.29 -29.95
CA GLN A 35 -11.61 -11.40 -29.03
C GLN A 35 -13.05 -11.40 -28.49
N ARG A 36 -13.61 -12.59 -28.29
CA ARG A 36 -14.92 -12.73 -27.66
C ARG A 36 -14.85 -12.10 -26.28
N SER A 37 -15.47 -10.95 -26.09
CA SER A 37 -15.80 -10.48 -24.75
C SER A 37 -16.66 -11.56 -24.11
N HIS A 38 -16.14 -12.24 -23.08
CA HIS A 38 -16.98 -13.06 -22.23
C HIS A 38 -18.02 -12.12 -21.63
N GLN A 39 -19.25 -12.21 -22.14
CA GLN A 39 -20.34 -11.31 -21.78
C GLN A 39 -20.72 -11.63 -20.34
N SER A 40 -20.16 -10.86 -19.41
CA SER A 40 -20.51 -10.93 -17.99
C SER A 40 -21.87 -10.28 -17.83
N ASP A 41 -22.81 -11.00 -17.20
CA ASP A 41 -24.10 -10.45 -16.82
C ASP A 41 -23.90 -9.22 -15.92
N SER A 42 -24.69 -8.17 -16.14
CA SER A 42 -24.56 -6.93 -15.39
C SER A 42 -24.97 -7.11 -13.92
N ILE A 43 -24.00 -7.02 -13.01
CA ILE A 43 -24.25 -7.06 -11.56
C ILE A 43 -24.47 -5.65 -11.05
N LYS A 44 -25.63 -5.39 -10.43
CA LYS A 44 -25.90 -4.14 -9.70
C LYS A 44 -25.94 -4.40 -8.19
N ILE A 45 -25.05 -3.74 -7.44
CA ILE A 45 -25.04 -3.76 -5.98
C ILE A 45 -25.62 -2.43 -5.48
N THR A 46 -26.76 -2.47 -4.78
CA THR A 46 -27.41 -1.27 -4.23
C THR A 46 -27.44 -1.29 -2.71
N GLN A 47 -27.37 -0.11 -2.10
CA GLN A 47 -27.69 0.10 -0.69
C GLN A 47 -28.95 0.99 -0.62
N PRO A 48 -30.16 0.42 -0.40
CA PRO A 48 -31.42 1.19 -0.46
C PRO A 48 -31.47 2.38 0.49
N ASP A 49 -30.90 2.25 1.69
CA ASP A 49 -30.82 3.31 2.69
C ASP A 49 -29.59 4.24 2.52
N GLY A 50 -28.83 4.09 1.43
CA GLY A 50 -27.49 4.66 1.26
C GLY A 50 -26.41 4.00 2.12
N PRO A 51 -25.15 4.48 2.00
CA PRO A 51 -24.03 4.00 2.80
C PRO A 51 -24.20 4.35 4.28
N LYS A 52 -23.75 3.46 5.17
CA LYS A 52 -23.86 3.61 6.63
C LYS A 52 -22.65 4.30 7.29
N PHE A 53 -21.67 4.75 6.51
CA PHE A 53 -20.62 5.65 7.01
C PHE A 53 -21.07 7.11 6.88
N THR A 54 -20.59 7.97 7.79
CA THR A 54 -20.72 9.42 7.67
C THR A 54 -19.35 10.06 7.49
N LEU A 55 -19.33 11.16 6.75
CA LEU A 55 -18.16 11.97 6.45
C LEU A 55 -18.42 13.40 6.96
N ASP A 56 -17.56 13.87 7.84
CA ASP A 56 -17.66 15.12 8.60
C ASP A 56 -16.35 15.89 8.36
N GLY A 57 -16.35 16.72 7.30
CA GLY A 57 -15.11 17.15 6.65
C GLY A 57 -14.32 15.93 6.16
N ASN A 58 -13.14 15.73 6.72
CA ASN A 58 -12.28 14.58 6.46
C ASN A 58 -12.37 13.49 7.55
N THR A 59 -13.26 13.64 8.54
CA THR A 59 -13.49 12.65 9.60
C THR A 59 -14.53 11.62 9.15
N VAL A 60 -14.11 10.36 9.10
CA VAL A 60 -14.97 9.20 8.81
C VAL A 60 -15.46 8.58 10.11
N ARG A 61 -16.76 8.28 10.17
CA ARG A 61 -17.37 7.43 11.21
C ARG A 61 -18.11 6.28 10.53
N TRP A 62 -17.81 5.04 10.91
CA TRP A 62 -18.44 3.85 10.32
C TRP A 62 -18.45 2.68 11.29
N ALA A 63 -19.63 2.11 11.55
CA ALA A 63 -19.82 1.12 12.61
C ALA A 63 -19.17 1.63 13.92
N ASP A 64 -18.26 0.86 14.48
CA ASP A 64 -17.53 1.21 15.71
C ASP A 64 -16.26 2.04 15.44
N TRP A 65 -15.89 2.30 14.18
CA TRP A 65 -14.68 3.03 13.81
C TRP A 65 -14.89 4.55 13.70
N LYS A 66 -13.88 5.31 14.14
CA LYS A 66 -13.68 6.72 13.84
C LYS A 66 -12.22 6.94 13.41
N PHE A 67 -12.00 7.62 12.29
CA PHE A 67 -10.67 7.98 11.79
C PHE A 67 -10.74 9.23 10.90
N HIS A 68 -9.57 9.75 10.50
CA HIS A 68 -9.41 10.87 9.57
C HIS A 68 -8.74 10.39 8.28
N VAL A 69 -9.20 10.87 7.13
CA VAL A 69 -8.60 10.63 5.81
C VAL A 69 -7.99 11.93 5.32
N ASP A 70 -6.67 11.99 5.25
CA ASP A 70 -5.92 13.15 4.79
C ASP A 70 -5.25 12.86 3.44
N TYR A 71 -4.85 13.90 2.72
CA TYR A 71 -4.19 13.83 1.42
C TYR A 71 -2.93 14.71 1.41
N ASP A 72 -1.80 14.17 0.97
CA ASP A 72 -0.51 14.84 0.87
C ASP A 72 0.11 14.57 -0.51
N MET A 73 0.71 15.59 -1.15
CA MET A 73 1.24 15.45 -2.52
C MET A 73 2.39 14.44 -2.65
N ARG A 74 3.13 14.14 -1.56
CA ARG A 74 4.22 13.16 -1.56
C ARG A 74 3.74 11.78 -1.13
N ALA A 75 2.98 11.69 -0.03
CA ALA A 75 2.51 10.42 0.53
C ALA A 75 1.24 9.85 -0.15
N GLY A 76 0.46 10.71 -0.82
CA GLY A 76 -0.91 10.38 -1.21
C GLY A 76 -1.85 10.33 -0.01
N ILE A 77 -2.65 9.28 0.06
CA ILE A 77 -3.59 9.04 1.16
C ILE A 77 -2.88 8.80 2.50
N ILE A 78 -3.35 9.48 3.54
CA ILE A 78 -2.90 9.27 4.93
C ILE A 78 -4.13 8.98 5.81
N ILE A 79 -4.12 7.82 6.46
CA ILE A 79 -5.07 7.49 7.54
C ILE A 79 -4.53 8.01 8.87
N SER A 80 -5.33 8.75 9.63
CA SER A 80 -4.94 9.26 10.96
C SER A 80 -6.00 9.02 12.04
N LEU A 81 -5.56 8.98 13.31
CA LEU A 81 -6.38 8.90 14.52
C LEU A 81 -7.38 7.72 14.58
N ALA A 82 -7.07 6.62 13.90
CA ALA A 82 -7.99 5.49 13.81
C ALA A 82 -8.20 4.82 15.17
N SER A 83 -9.46 4.87 15.61
CA SER A 83 -9.93 4.42 16.91
C SER A 83 -11.19 3.59 16.74
N ILE A 84 -11.33 2.52 17.52
CA ILE A 84 -12.52 1.67 17.55
C ILE A 84 -13.26 1.83 18.88
N PHE A 85 -14.58 1.86 18.85
CA PHE A 85 -15.44 1.91 20.02
C PHE A 85 -15.50 0.53 20.67
N ASP A 86 -15.10 0.46 21.93
CA ASP A 86 -15.16 -0.73 22.75
C ASP A 86 -16.45 -0.69 23.56
N VAL A 87 -17.42 -1.52 23.15
CA VAL A 87 -18.78 -1.54 23.72
C VAL A 87 -18.77 -1.98 25.19
N ASP A 88 -17.88 -2.91 25.55
CA ASP A 88 -17.78 -3.42 26.93
C ASP A 88 -17.17 -2.38 27.88
N GLU A 89 -16.33 -1.49 27.35
CA GLU A 89 -15.60 -0.45 28.08
C GLU A 89 -16.21 0.96 27.93
N GLY A 90 -17.25 1.11 27.11
CA GLY A 90 -18.01 2.34 26.86
C GLY A 90 -17.22 3.49 26.21
N LYS A 91 -16.10 3.20 25.51
CA LYS A 91 -15.17 4.24 25.04
C LYS A 91 -14.47 3.90 23.73
N PHE A 92 -14.06 4.93 22.98
CA PHE A 92 -13.12 4.79 21.88
C PHE A 92 -11.71 4.42 22.38
N ARG A 93 -11.05 3.54 21.64
CA ARG A 93 -9.70 3.06 21.90
C ARG A 93 -8.85 3.29 20.65
N SER A 94 -7.78 4.06 20.80
CA SER A 94 -6.82 4.32 19.72
C SER A 94 -6.12 3.02 19.30
N VAL A 95 -6.04 2.82 17.98
CA VAL A 95 -5.37 1.67 17.34
C VAL A 95 -4.17 2.14 16.54
N LEU A 96 -4.36 3.17 15.70
CA LEU A 96 -3.37 3.63 14.73
C LEU A 96 -3.38 5.16 14.67
N TYR A 97 -2.28 5.78 15.07
CA TYR A 97 -2.16 7.25 15.07
C TYR A 97 -2.05 7.83 13.66
N ARG A 98 -1.22 7.23 12.79
CA ARG A 98 -0.99 7.63 11.40
C ARG A 98 -0.47 6.45 10.57
N ALA A 99 -0.96 6.26 9.35
CA ALA A 99 -0.39 5.36 8.34
C ALA A 99 -0.50 5.96 6.93
N PHE A 100 0.52 5.73 6.12
CA PHE A 100 0.65 6.15 4.71
C PHE A 100 1.77 5.34 4.06
N VAL A 101 1.87 5.36 2.73
CA VAL A 101 3.03 4.83 2.00
C VAL A 101 4.16 5.85 2.10
N SER A 102 5.24 5.50 2.80
CA SER A 102 6.35 6.43 3.08
C SER A 102 7.32 6.57 1.90
N GLU A 103 7.57 5.49 1.17
CA GLU A 103 8.38 5.45 -0.05
C GLU A 103 8.05 4.19 -0.86
N VAL A 104 8.31 4.20 -2.16
CA VAL A 104 8.19 3.04 -3.07
C VAL A 104 9.52 2.89 -3.80
N PHE A 105 10.05 1.67 -3.95
CA PHE A 105 11.33 1.44 -4.66
C PHE A 105 11.14 0.45 -5.81
N VAL A 106 11.50 0.87 -7.03
CA VAL A 106 11.34 0.07 -8.26
C VAL A 106 12.71 -0.11 -8.95
N PRO A 107 13.55 -1.05 -8.49
CA PRO A 107 14.83 -1.34 -9.10
C PRO A 107 14.69 -2.27 -10.32
N TYR A 108 15.11 -1.79 -11.50
CA TYR A 108 15.31 -2.68 -12.64
C TYR A 108 16.64 -3.43 -12.52
N MET A 109 16.62 -4.72 -12.87
CA MET A 109 17.76 -5.64 -12.71
C MET A 109 18.66 -5.72 -13.96
N ASP A 110 18.63 -4.67 -14.79
CA ASP A 110 19.32 -4.62 -16.07
C ASP A 110 20.53 -3.68 -15.99
N MET A 111 21.72 -4.28 -15.97
CA MET A 111 22.99 -3.58 -15.81
C MET A 111 23.49 -2.89 -17.09
N THR A 112 22.74 -2.94 -18.19
CA THR A 112 23.13 -2.23 -19.42
C THR A 112 22.96 -0.73 -19.28
N GLU A 113 23.77 0.05 -20.00
CA GLU A 113 23.79 1.52 -19.91
C GLU A 113 22.42 2.17 -20.29
N GLU A 114 21.54 1.42 -20.97
CA GLU A 114 20.13 1.75 -21.25
C GLU A 114 19.23 1.76 -19.99
N TRP A 115 19.54 0.96 -18.97
CA TRP A 115 18.62 0.67 -17.85
C TRP A 115 19.23 0.76 -16.45
N TYR A 116 20.56 0.70 -16.28
CA TYR A 116 21.22 0.61 -14.96
C TYR A 116 20.84 1.72 -13.96
N PHE A 117 20.41 2.88 -14.45
CA PHE A 117 20.01 4.03 -13.63
C PHE A 117 18.52 4.00 -13.21
N ARG A 118 17.71 3.11 -13.78
CA ARG A 118 16.26 3.01 -13.54
C ARG A 118 15.99 2.28 -12.23
N THR A 119 16.03 3.05 -11.15
CA THR A 119 15.86 2.56 -9.78
C THR A 119 15.00 3.55 -8.99
N TYR A 120 13.74 3.69 -9.43
CA TYR A 120 12.86 4.78 -9.05
C TYR A 120 12.50 4.76 -7.56
N LEU A 121 12.39 5.95 -6.98
CA LEU A 121 11.84 6.19 -5.65
C LEU A 121 10.55 7.01 -5.77
N ASP A 122 9.46 6.36 -6.20
CA ASP A 122 8.30 7.04 -6.78
C ASP A 122 7.70 8.13 -5.89
N ALA A 123 7.57 7.87 -4.60
CA ALA A 123 6.92 8.82 -3.69
C ALA A 123 7.80 10.06 -3.49
N GLY A 124 9.11 9.91 -3.36
CA GLY A 124 10.03 11.03 -3.18
C GLY A 124 10.51 11.72 -4.47
N GLU A 125 10.61 11.01 -5.60
CA GLU A 125 11.09 11.56 -6.88
C GLU A 125 9.97 12.20 -7.70
N TYR A 126 8.76 11.62 -7.68
CA TYR A 126 7.63 12.07 -8.50
C TYR A 126 6.45 12.59 -7.66
N GLY A 127 6.26 12.05 -6.45
CA GLY A 127 5.18 12.41 -5.53
C GLY A 127 3.99 11.47 -5.67
N PHE A 128 3.81 10.55 -4.72
CA PHE A 128 2.80 9.50 -4.83
C PHE A 128 1.37 10.06 -4.87
N GLY A 129 1.11 11.13 -4.14
CA GLY A 129 -0.14 11.89 -4.21
C GLY A 129 -0.26 12.72 -5.49
N ARG A 130 0.82 13.36 -5.92
CA ARG A 130 0.87 14.13 -7.19
C ARG A 130 0.60 13.26 -8.42
N SER A 131 0.97 11.98 -8.35
CA SER A 131 0.66 10.94 -9.34
C SER A 131 -0.73 10.30 -9.15
N ALA A 132 -1.55 10.77 -8.20
CA ALA A 132 -2.92 10.26 -8.04
C ALA A 132 -3.80 10.67 -9.24
N VAL A 133 -4.66 9.76 -9.67
CA VAL A 133 -5.58 9.95 -10.81
C VAL A 133 -7.02 10.13 -10.34
N GLU A 134 -7.84 10.78 -11.18
CA GLU A 134 -9.30 10.84 -10.98
C GLU A 134 -9.90 9.44 -11.14
N LEU A 135 -10.61 8.97 -10.10
CA LEU A 135 -11.18 7.62 -10.06
C LEU A 135 -12.50 7.53 -10.84
N GLU A 136 -12.59 6.60 -11.79
CA GLU A 136 -13.80 6.38 -12.57
C GLU A 136 -14.91 5.72 -11.74
N ALA A 137 -15.99 6.46 -11.50
CA ALA A 137 -17.18 5.94 -10.84
C ALA A 137 -17.75 4.71 -11.58
N LEU A 138 -18.22 3.72 -10.81
CA LEU A 138 -18.69 2.40 -11.25
C LEU A 138 -17.61 1.46 -11.83
N LYS A 139 -16.37 1.92 -12.05
CA LYS A 139 -15.23 1.09 -12.47
C LYS A 139 -14.23 0.90 -11.34
N ASP A 140 -13.58 1.99 -10.91
CA ASP A 140 -12.60 1.99 -9.82
C ASP A 140 -13.28 1.93 -8.45
N CYS A 141 -14.47 2.53 -8.35
CA CYS A 141 -15.24 2.67 -7.11
C CYS A 141 -16.73 2.38 -7.35
N PRO A 142 -17.42 1.64 -6.46
CA PRO A 142 -18.82 1.24 -6.65
C PRO A 142 -19.83 2.41 -6.49
N GLU A 143 -21.08 2.18 -6.88
CA GLU A 143 -22.19 3.17 -6.86
C GLU A 143 -22.42 3.82 -5.47
N ASN A 144 -22.09 3.12 -4.39
CA ASN A 144 -22.20 3.62 -3.01
C ASN A 144 -20.97 4.41 -2.51
N ALA A 145 -20.00 4.70 -3.37
CA ALA A 145 -18.81 5.45 -3.00
C ALA A 145 -19.10 6.94 -2.72
N LYS A 146 -18.30 7.52 -1.83
CA LYS A 146 -18.13 8.97 -1.66
C LYS A 146 -16.70 9.33 -2.00
N PHE A 147 -16.52 10.39 -2.77
CA PHE A 147 -15.23 10.84 -3.25
C PHE A 147 -14.71 12.03 -2.46
N ILE A 148 -13.38 12.16 -2.40
CA ILE A 148 -12.65 13.28 -1.81
C ILE A 148 -11.67 13.80 -2.86
N ASP A 149 -11.66 15.12 -3.05
CA ASP A 149 -10.74 15.81 -3.94
C ASP A 149 -9.37 16.02 -3.29
N GLY A 150 -8.31 15.92 -4.08
CA GLY A 150 -6.95 16.26 -3.69
C GLY A 150 -6.59 17.69 -4.10
N TYR A 151 -5.68 18.31 -3.37
CA TYR A 151 -5.15 19.63 -3.70
C TYR A 151 -3.64 19.64 -3.48
N PHE A 152 -2.88 20.19 -4.43
CA PHE A 152 -1.44 20.41 -4.30
C PHE A 152 -1.05 21.79 -4.86
N ILE A 153 0.21 22.17 -4.68
CA ILE A 153 0.74 23.46 -5.15
C ILE A 153 1.54 23.23 -6.43
N GLY A 154 1.16 23.92 -7.51
CA GLY A 154 1.87 23.93 -8.79
C GLY A 154 3.25 24.58 -8.69
N GLN A 155 4.07 24.42 -9.73
CA GLN A 155 5.43 24.98 -9.76
C GLN A 155 5.47 26.51 -9.73
N ASP A 156 4.37 27.16 -10.12
CA ASP A 156 4.14 28.61 -10.07
C ASP A 156 3.49 29.08 -8.75
N GLY A 157 3.26 28.18 -7.79
CA GLY A 157 2.58 28.46 -6.54
C GLY A 157 1.04 28.40 -6.62
N THR A 158 0.45 28.08 -7.77
CA THR A 158 -1.02 28.01 -7.89
C THR A 158 -1.59 26.75 -7.22
N PRO A 159 -2.77 26.81 -6.58
CA PRO A 159 -3.44 25.62 -6.05
C PRO A 159 -4.05 24.81 -7.19
N VAL A 160 -3.55 23.59 -7.40
CA VAL A 160 -4.07 22.64 -8.38
C VAL A 160 -5.05 21.70 -7.69
N LYS A 161 -6.29 21.66 -8.18
CA LYS A 161 -7.32 20.70 -7.75
C LYS A 161 -7.22 19.42 -8.57
N MET A 162 -7.29 18.27 -7.89
CA MET A 162 -7.47 16.96 -8.52
C MET A 162 -8.80 16.34 -8.04
N PRO A 163 -9.81 16.23 -8.91
CA PRO A 163 -11.11 15.71 -8.54
C PRO A 163 -11.05 14.21 -8.22
N ASN A 164 -11.88 13.76 -7.28
CA ASN A 164 -12.19 12.35 -7.03
C ASN A 164 -11.01 11.38 -6.79
N VAL A 165 -9.85 11.86 -6.32
CA VAL A 165 -8.62 11.05 -6.17
C VAL A 165 -8.70 9.98 -5.06
N ILE A 166 -9.57 10.17 -4.07
CA ILE A 166 -9.83 9.20 -3.01
C ILE A 166 -11.31 8.82 -3.04
N CYS A 167 -11.64 7.54 -2.91
CA CYS A 167 -13.01 7.08 -2.72
C CYS A 167 -13.18 6.23 -1.45
N ILE A 168 -14.30 6.41 -0.76
CA ILE A 168 -14.70 5.69 0.45
C ILE A 168 -15.97 4.92 0.14
N PHE A 169 -16.01 3.62 0.38
CA PHE A 169 -17.20 2.79 0.13
C PHE A 169 -17.33 1.61 1.10
N GLU A 170 -18.56 1.15 1.33
CA GLU A 170 -18.80 -0.12 2.01
C GLU A 170 -18.69 -1.26 1.00
N ARG A 171 -17.79 -2.22 1.26
CA ARG A 171 -17.62 -3.43 0.46
C ARG A 171 -18.44 -4.58 1.02
N TYR A 172 -19.22 -5.20 0.15
CA TYR A 172 -19.89 -6.48 0.40
C TYR A 172 -19.24 -7.56 -0.49
N ALA A 173 -18.40 -8.40 0.11
CA ALA A 173 -17.71 -9.48 -0.60
C ALA A 173 -18.49 -10.81 -0.61
N GLY A 174 -19.68 -10.85 0.00
CA GLY A 174 -20.40 -12.12 0.26
C GLY A 174 -19.84 -12.96 1.42
N ASP A 175 -18.63 -12.64 1.89
CA ASP A 175 -17.93 -13.33 2.97
C ASP A 175 -18.72 -13.43 4.29
N ILE A 176 -18.43 -14.49 5.03
CA ILE A 176 -19.00 -14.74 6.36
C ILE A 176 -18.06 -14.19 7.42
N MET A 177 -18.53 -13.26 8.25
CA MET A 177 -17.75 -12.67 9.35
C MET A 177 -17.53 -13.68 10.48
N TRP A 178 -18.57 -14.46 10.80
CA TRP A 178 -18.49 -15.70 11.55
C TRP A 178 -19.78 -16.50 11.37
N ARG A 179 -19.70 -17.82 11.54
CA ARG A 179 -20.87 -18.70 11.61
C ARG A 179 -20.67 -19.80 12.64
N HIS A 180 -21.76 -20.29 13.19
CA HIS A 180 -21.80 -21.51 13.98
C HIS A 180 -23.14 -22.22 13.78
N THR A 181 -23.10 -23.55 13.75
CA THR A 181 -24.28 -24.42 13.72
C THR A 181 -24.10 -25.47 14.80
N GLU A 182 -24.88 -25.35 15.88
CA GLU A 182 -24.94 -26.34 16.96
C GLU A 182 -26.03 -27.37 16.67
N LEU A 183 -25.68 -28.64 16.86
CA LEU A 183 -26.49 -29.83 16.58
C LEU A 183 -26.46 -30.86 17.73
N ALA A 184 -25.52 -30.75 18.68
CA ALA A 184 -25.36 -31.68 19.80
C ALA A 184 -26.45 -31.53 20.87
N ILE A 185 -27.14 -30.38 20.91
CA ILE A 185 -28.28 -30.15 21.80
C ILE A 185 -29.50 -30.90 21.25
N ARG A 186 -29.80 -32.08 21.81
CA ARG A 186 -30.90 -32.95 21.38
C ARG A 186 -32.21 -32.17 21.18
N GLY A 187 -32.77 -32.27 19.98
CA GLY A 187 -34.03 -31.61 19.62
C GLY A 187 -33.91 -30.11 19.28
N LYS A 188 -32.70 -29.53 19.21
CA LYS A 188 -32.48 -28.13 18.83
C LYS A 188 -31.40 -28.01 17.75
N VAL A 189 -31.72 -27.29 16.67
CA VAL A 189 -30.75 -26.85 15.67
C VAL A 189 -30.56 -25.35 15.87
N ILE A 190 -29.39 -24.93 16.37
CA ILE A 190 -29.10 -23.51 16.61
C ILE A 190 -28.08 -23.04 15.57
N ARG A 191 -28.54 -22.24 14.61
CA ARG A 191 -27.70 -21.67 13.54
C ARG A 191 -27.59 -20.16 13.68
N LYS A 192 -26.37 -19.63 13.76
CA LYS A 192 -26.08 -18.19 13.68
C LYS A 192 -25.03 -17.95 12.59
N VAL A 193 -25.28 -16.93 11.76
CA VAL A 193 -24.38 -16.48 10.68
C VAL A 193 -24.40 -14.96 10.68
N ARG A 194 -23.23 -14.32 10.61
CA ARG A 194 -23.09 -12.89 10.33
C ARG A 194 -22.23 -12.69 9.08
N ARG A 195 -22.60 -11.73 8.25
CA ARG A 195 -21.91 -11.40 6.99
C ARG A 195 -20.83 -10.36 7.23
N VAL A 196 -19.75 -10.36 6.43
CA VAL A 196 -18.78 -9.27 6.40
C VAL A 196 -19.39 -8.09 5.66
N VAL A 197 -19.31 -6.92 6.30
CA VAL A 197 -19.31 -5.62 5.61
C VAL A 197 -18.08 -4.90 6.13
N SER A 198 -17.23 -4.45 5.22
CA SER A 198 -16.04 -3.65 5.52
C SER A 198 -16.13 -2.29 4.85
N LEU A 199 -15.38 -1.32 5.38
CA LEU A 199 -15.23 -0.01 4.75
C LEU A 199 -13.86 0.03 4.08
N VAL A 200 -13.83 0.41 2.80
CA VAL A 200 -12.60 0.60 2.05
C VAL A 200 -12.40 2.09 1.79
N VAL A 201 -11.17 2.57 1.99
CA VAL A 201 -10.70 3.85 1.47
C VAL A 201 -9.63 3.55 0.42
N ARG A 202 -9.85 4.02 -0.81
CA ARG A 202 -9.05 3.72 -2.00
C ARG A 202 -8.47 4.99 -2.60
N MET A 203 -7.23 4.90 -3.07
CA MET A 203 -6.56 5.85 -3.95
C MET A 203 -5.86 5.06 -5.07
N VAL A 204 -5.78 5.61 -6.29
CA VAL A 204 -4.95 5.06 -7.37
C VAL A 204 -3.90 6.09 -7.75
N SER A 205 -2.64 5.67 -7.81
CA SER A 205 -1.52 6.48 -8.30
C SER A 205 -0.91 5.85 -9.53
N THR A 206 -0.76 6.64 -10.60
CA THR A 206 -0.15 6.21 -11.86
C THR A 206 1.22 6.88 -12.02
N VAL A 207 2.29 6.09 -11.94
CA VAL A 207 3.68 6.58 -12.06
C VAL A 207 4.28 6.01 -13.33
N GLY A 208 4.28 6.81 -14.40
CA GLY A 208 4.73 6.38 -15.71
C GLY A 208 3.85 5.26 -16.27
N ASN A 209 4.36 4.04 -16.25
CA ASN A 209 3.70 2.83 -16.75
C ASN A 209 3.03 1.98 -15.65
N TYR A 210 3.19 2.32 -14.37
CA TYR A 210 2.67 1.57 -13.23
C TYR A 210 1.41 2.19 -12.64
N ASP A 211 0.41 1.37 -12.31
CA ASP A 211 -0.81 1.77 -11.59
C ASP A 211 -0.87 1.08 -10.22
N TYR A 212 -0.83 1.89 -9.15
CA TYR A 212 -0.83 1.45 -7.75
C TYR A 212 -2.21 1.68 -7.10
N ILE A 213 -2.98 0.61 -6.90
CA ILE A 213 -4.30 0.66 -6.23
C ILE A 213 -4.10 0.48 -4.72
N THR A 214 -4.12 1.56 -3.95
CA THR A 214 -3.90 1.53 -2.50
C THR A 214 -5.23 1.51 -1.73
N ASP A 215 -5.53 0.38 -1.09
CA ASP A 215 -6.74 0.14 -0.29
C ASP A 215 -6.41 0.06 1.22
N TYR A 216 -7.09 0.89 2.03
CA TYR A 216 -7.20 0.75 3.49
C TYR A 216 -8.59 0.20 3.84
N GLU A 217 -8.67 -1.07 4.23
CA GLU A 217 -9.91 -1.76 4.61
C GLU A 217 -10.06 -1.86 6.14
N PHE A 218 -11.16 -1.32 6.67
CA PHE A 218 -11.56 -1.44 8.08
C PHE A 218 -12.66 -2.48 8.25
N LYS A 219 -12.51 -3.37 9.24
CA LYS A 219 -13.48 -4.44 9.54
C LYS A 219 -14.11 -4.26 10.92
N LYS A 220 -15.37 -4.69 11.06
CA LYS A 220 -16.10 -4.70 12.35
C LYS A 220 -15.50 -5.65 13.40
N SER A 221 -14.55 -6.50 13.01
CA SER A 221 -13.73 -7.33 13.89
C SER A 221 -12.60 -6.56 14.60
N GLY A 222 -12.39 -5.28 14.29
CA GLY A 222 -11.20 -4.53 14.71
C GLY A 222 -10.00 -4.69 13.75
N SER A 223 -10.08 -5.57 12.75
CA SER A 223 -8.98 -5.73 11.78
C SER A 223 -8.89 -4.54 10.82
N ILE A 224 -7.67 -4.06 10.58
CA ILE A 224 -7.32 -3.16 9.47
C ILE A 224 -6.51 -3.99 8.47
N LYS A 225 -6.88 -3.99 7.19
CA LYS A 225 -6.13 -4.62 6.09
C LYS A 225 -5.68 -3.55 5.10
N VAL A 226 -4.38 -3.43 4.89
CA VAL A 226 -3.81 -2.58 3.83
C VAL A 226 -3.51 -3.49 2.64
N THR A 227 -3.84 -3.06 1.43
CA THR A 227 -3.53 -3.79 0.17
C THR A 227 -3.03 -2.81 -0.87
N VAL A 228 -1.99 -3.21 -1.62
CA VAL A 228 -1.59 -2.52 -2.86
C VAL A 228 -1.82 -3.50 -4.00
N GLY A 229 -2.70 -3.13 -4.93
CA GLY A 229 -2.85 -3.80 -6.22
C GLY A 229 -1.93 -3.16 -7.26
N LEU A 230 -1.35 -3.98 -8.13
CA LEU A 230 -0.48 -3.53 -9.23
C LEU A 230 -1.13 -3.88 -10.56
N THR A 231 -1.23 -2.89 -11.45
CA THR A 231 -1.62 -3.05 -12.85
C THR A 231 -0.85 -2.04 -13.71
N GLY A 232 -1.29 -1.81 -14.94
CA GLY A 232 -0.67 -0.88 -15.89
C GLY A 232 0.01 -1.62 -17.03
N ILE A 233 1.12 -1.07 -17.51
CA ILE A 233 1.86 -1.58 -18.67
C ILE A 233 3.27 -1.99 -18.21
N LEU A 234 3.73 -3.17 -18.64
CA LEU A 234 5.11 -3.59 -18.40
C LEU A 234 6.07 -2.65 -19.15
N GLU A 235 7.07 -2.09 -18.48
CA GLU A 235 8.12 -1.34 -19.17
C GLU A 235 9.02 -2.31 -19.95
N ALA A 236 8.78 -2.38 -21.26
CA ALA A 236 9.35 -3.43 -22.11
C ALA A 236 10.73 -3.06 -22.67
N ARG A 237 11.71 -3.93 -22.44
CA ARG A 237 12.96 -3.98 -23.22
C ARG A 237 12.86 -5.06 -24.30
N GLY A 238 13.33 -4.76 -25.52
CA GLY A 238 13.53 -5.80 -26.55
C GLY A 238 14.60 -6.81 -26.10
N SER A 239 14.27 -8.11 -26.12
CA SER A 239 15.10 -9.20 -25.61
C SER A 239 15.10 -10.42 -26.56
N ILE A 240 15.98 -11.39 -26.30
CA ILE A 240 16.23 -12.58 -27.15
C ILE A 240 16.10 -13.94 -26.41
N TYR A 241 15.62 -13.96 -25.15
CA TYR A 241 15.49 -15.16 -24.29
C TYR A 241 14.13 -15.23 -23.55
N THR A 242 13.75 -16.34 -22.90
CA THR A 242 12.31 -16.64 -22.65
C THR A 242 11.81 -17.20 -21.30
N HIS A 243 12.51 -18.04 -20.51
CA HIS A 243 11.91 -18.77 -19.36
C HIS A 243 12.82 -18.90 -18.12
N ASN A 244 12.22 -19.11 -16.93
CA ASN A 244 12.86 -19.32 -15.62
C ASN A 244 11.90 -20.02 -14.61
N ASP A 245 12.30 -21.09 -13.90
CA ASP A 245 11.52 -21.71 -12.80
C ASP A 245 12.34 -22.63 -11.85
N GLN A 246 11.88 -22.73 -10.57
CA GLN A 246 12.16 -23.70 -9.46
C GLN A 246 12.77 -23.15 -8.14
N ILE A 247 12.13 -23.43 -6.98
CA ILE A 247 12.65 -23.64 -5.58
C ILE A 247 11.48 -23.58 -4.53
N GLU A 248 11.52 -24.38 -3.45
CA GLU A 248 10.56 -24.39 -2.29
C GLU A 248 11.23 -24.72 -0.92
N GLY A 249 10.57 -24.42 0.22
CA GLY A 249 10.88 -24.97 1.57
C GLY A 249 10.32 -24.20 2.80
N GLU A 250 9.83 -24.89 3.84
CA GLU A 250 9.20 -24.33 5.08
C GLU A 250 9.91 -24.72 6.40
N ALA A 251 9.66 -23.99 7.52
CA ALA A 251 10.03 -24.38 8.90
C ALA A 251 9.34 -23.53 10.03
N TYR A 252 9.78 -23.69 11.30
CA TYR A 252 8.98 -23.66 12.56
C TYR A 252 9.28 -22.50 13.56
N VAL A 253 8.58 -22.44 14.70
CA VAL A 253 8.33 -21.22 15.52
C VAL A 253 9.01 -21.21 16.92
N VAL A 254 9.50 -20.03 17.36
CA VAL A 254 9.91 -19.67 18.76
C VAL A 254 9.63 -18.16 19.00
N SER A 255 9.29 -17.71 20.22
CA SER A 255 8.92 -16.31 20.55
C SER A 255 9.94 -15.51 21.36
N GLU A 256 10.09 -14.21 21.06
CA GLU A 256 11.08 -13.28 21.67
C GLU A 256 10.49 -11.85 21.85
N THR A 257 11.23 -10.92 22.46
CA THR A 257 10.80 -9.51 22.62
C THR A 257 11.96 -8.54 22.40
N ALA A 258 11.82 -7.64 21.42
CA ALA A 258 12.80 -6.61 21.08
C ALA A 258 12.96 -5.55 22.20
N LYS A 259 14.19 -5.09 22.44
CA LYS A 259 14.51 -4.06 23.46
C LYS A 259 15.06 -2.76 22.86
N LYS A 260 15.72 -2.85 21.71
CA LYS A 260 16.30 -1.72 20.93
C LYS A 260 16.02 -1.93 19.44
N GLU A 261 16.22 -0.88 18.62
CA GLU A 261 15.88 -0.91 17.20
C GLU A 261 16.56 -2.06 16.44
N SER A 262 17.81 -2.39 16.78
CA SER A 262 18.52 -3.53 16.17
C SER A 262 17.80 -4.88 16.34
N ASP A 263 17.05 -5.05 17.44
CA ASP A 263 16.32 -6.28 17.75
C ASP A 263 14.96 -6.34 17.02
N ALA A 264 14.55 -5.22 16.42
CA ALA A 264 13.29 -5.04 15.71
C ALA A 264 13.48 -4.78 14.21
N LYS A 265 14.66 -5.12 13.66
CA LYS A 265 14.92 -5.24 12.22
C LYS A 265 14.66 -6.70 11.81
N ILE A 266 13.57 -6.96 11.11
CA ILE A 266 13.03 -8.31 10.94
C ILE A 266 12.96 -8.70 9.46
N GLN A 267 13.57 -9.85 9.12
CA GLN A 267 13.45 -10.49 7.81
C GLN A 267 12.37 -11.57 7.80
N LEU A 268 11.30 -11.33 7.02
CA LEU A 268 10.30 -12.33 6.67
C LEU A 268 10.86 -13.28 5.59
N GLY A 269 10.33 -14.50 5.52
CA GLY A 269 10.80 -15.51 4.55
C GLY A 269 12.10 -16.22 4.94
N SER A 270 12.69 -15.89 6.09
CA SER A 270 13.58 -16.84 6.78
C SER A 270 12.77 -18.06 7.26
N SER A 271 13.44 -19.19 7.50
CA SER A 271 12.87 -20.49 7.87
C SER A 271 12.13 -20.53 9.23
N ARG A 272 11.79 -19.38 9.81
CA ARG A 272 11.11 -19.25 11.09
C ARG A 272 9.79 -18.51 10.85
N ALA A 273 8.67 -19.22 10.94
CA ALA A 273 7.39 -18.55 11.07
C ALA A 273 7.35 -17.80 12.43
N PHE A 274 6.87 -16.56 12.44
CA PHE A 274 6.76 -15.76 13.65
C PHE A 274 5.53 -14.85 13.60
N GLU A 275 4.95 -14.57 14.76
CA GLU A 275 3.87 -13.60 14.92
C GLU A 275 4.44 -12.28 15.47
N MET A 276 4.19 -11.17 14.78
CA MET A 276 4.62 -9.83 15.22
C MET A 276 3.48 -9.13 15.95
N VAL A 277 3.59 -8.93 17.26
CA VAL A 277 2.53 -8.30 18.05
C VAL A 277 3.00 -7.00 18.70
N VAL A 278 2.37 -5.88 18.31
CA VAL A 278 2.54 -4.59 18.99
C VAL A 278 1.58 -4.54 20.18
N VAL A 279 2.13 -4.63 21.40
CA VAL A 279 1.34 -4.66 22.65
C VAL A 279 1.49 -3.37 23.47
N ASN A 280 0.42 -2.98 24.16
CA ASN A 280 0.50 -2.03 25.25
C ASN A 280 0.81 -2.79 26.56
N PRO A 281 2.04 -2.70 27.12
CA PRO A 281 2.40 -3.47 28.31
C PRO A 281 1.64 -3.05 29.57
N ASN A 282 1.10 -1.82 29.58
CA ASN A 282 0.40 -1.20 30.71
C ASN A 282 -1.11 -1.48 30.69
N LYS A 283 -1.63 -2.20 29.70
CA LYS A 283 -3.04 -2.58 29.57
C LYS A 283 -3.19 -4.08 29.35
N LYS A 284 -3.98 -4.70 30.22
CA LYS A 284 -4.28 -6.13 30.19
C LYS A 284 -5.78 -6.36 30.04
N THR A 285 -6.17 -7.49 29.46
CA THR A 285 -7.55 -7.98 29.50
C THR A 285 -7.92 -8.42 30.93
N LYS A 286 -9.20 -8.71 31.17
CA LYS A 286 -9.69 -9.28 32.43
C LYS A 286 -9.00 -10.61 32.81
N LEU A 287 -8.40 -11.31 31.83
CA LEU A 287 -7.63 -12.55 32.01
C LEU A 287 -6.12 -12.32 32.16
N GLY A 288 -5.65 -11.07 32.19
CA GLY A 288 -4.23 -10.73 32.39
C GLY A 288 -3.37 -10.67 31.12
N ASN A 289 -3.90 -11.05 29.95
CA ASN A 289 -3.18 -10.97 28.67
C ASN A 289 -2.94 -9.50 28.27
N LYS A 290 -1.74 -9.17 27.77
CA LYS A 290 -1.45 -7.82 27.23
C LYS A 290 -2.35 -7.55 26.02
N ILE A 291 -2.83 -6.32 25.88
CA ILE A 291 -3.65 -5.92 24.73
C ILE A 291 -2.74 -5.42 23.61
N GLY A 292 -2.95 -5.87 22.37
CA GLY A 292 -2.15 -5.48 21.23
C GLY A 292 -2.80 -5.78 19.88
N TYR A 293 -2.07 -5.48 18.82
CA TYR A 293 -2.40 -5.82 17.43
C TYR A 293 -1.31 -6.71 16.85
N SER A 294 -1.72 -7.73 16.09
CA SER A 294 -0.83 -8.64 15.38
C SER A 294 -0.73 -8.23 13.91
N LEU A 295 0.49 -8.15 13.38
CA LEU A 295 0.76 -7.95 11.96
C LEU A 295 0.82 -9.31 11.27
N ILE A 296 -0.16 -9.56 10.40
CA ILE A 296 -0.21 -10.73 9.52
C ILE A 296 0.24 -10.26 8.13
N PRO A 297 1.50 -10.50 7.74
CA PRO A 297 2.01 -10.10 6.44
C PRO A 297 1.42 -10.97 5.31
N GLY A 298 1.45 -10.44 4.08
CA GLY A 298 1.30 -11.25 2.88
C GLY A 298 2.59 -12.00 2.53
N SER A 299 2.74 -12.41 1.26
CA SER A 299 4.04 -12.85 0.76
C SER A 299 5.06 -11.72 0.89
N ALA A 300 6.26 -12.05 1.36
CA ALA A 300 7.33 -11.09 1.62
C ALA A 300 8.52 -11.36 0.70
N THR A 301 9.15 -10.30 0.21
CA THR A 301 10.32 -10.35 -0.65
C THR A 301 11.54 -9.80 0.08
N SER A 302 12.73 -10.25 -0.32
CA SER A 302 14.02 -9.70 0.14
C SER A 302 14.68 -8.96 -1.02
N PRO A 303 15.49 -7.91 -0.76
CA PRO A 303 16.25 -7.26 -1.83
C PRO A 303 17.21 -8.23 -2.50
N LEU A 304 17.29 -8.16 -3.84
CA LEU A 304 18.23 -8.94 -4.65
C LEU A 304 19.52 -8.17 -4.99
N LEU A 305 19.50 -6.84 -4.79
CA LEU A 305 20.68 -6.00 -4.99
C LEU A 305 21.67 -6.19 -3.85
N ARG A 306 22.96 -6.06 -4.14
CA ARG A 306 24.00 -6.06 -3.11
C ARG A 306 23.89 -4.83 -2.22
N ASP A 307 24.21 -5.02 -0.95
CA ASP A 307 24.16 -4.00 0.09
C ASP A 307 25.10 -2.80 -0.11
N ASP A 308 26.13 -2.97 -0.95
CA ASP A 308 27.12 -1.96 -1.35
C ASP A 308 26.79 -1.27 -2.69
N TYR A 309 25.68 -1.62 -3.34
CA TYR A 309 25.27 -1.03 -4.61
C TYR A 309 24.47 0.26 -4.40
N TYR A 310 24.80 1.33 -5.13
CA TYR A 310 24.25 2.68 -4.88
C TYR A 310 22.72 2.75 -4.75
N PRO A 311 21.90 2.11 -5.60
CA PRO A 311 20.44 2.07 -5.42
C PRO A 311 20.00 1.40 -4.12
N GLN A 312 20.69 0.35 -3.67
CA GLN A 312 20.37 -0.37 -2.43
C GLN A 312 20.79 0.39 -1.18
N ILE A 313 21.80 1.26 -1.30
CA ILE A 313 22.18 2.23 -0.26
C ILE A 313 21.09 3.32 -0.14
N ARG A 314 20.66 3.91 -1.27
CA ARG A 314 19.53 4.87 -1.32
C ARG A 314 18.23 4.28 -0.79
N ALA A 315 17.94 3.02 -1.14
CA ALA A 315 16.77 2.28 -0.70
C ALA A 315 17.03 1.42 0.54
N GLY A 316 17.93 1.83 1.45
CA GLY A 316 18.33 1.06 2.62
C GLY A 316 17.16 0.60 3.52
N PHE A 317 16.02 1.29 3.48
CA PHE A 317 14.78 0.90 4.16
C PHE A 317 14.20 -0.46 3.70
N THR A 318 14.57 -0.94 2.52
CA THR A 318 14.15 -2.26 1.98
C THR A 318 14.96 -3.44 2.52
N LYS A 319 16.06 -3.19 3.25
CA LYS A 319 16.95 -4.24 3.77
C LYS A 319 16.28 -5.17 4.79
N TYR A 320 15.21 -4.73 5.43
CA TYR A 320 14.37 -5.53 6.31
C TYR A 320 12.89 -5.30 5.98
N ASN A 321 12.07 -6.34 6.17
CA ASN A 321 10.64 -6.26 5.87
C ASN A 321 9.87 -5.47 6.93
N VAL A 322 10.32 -5.51 8.17
CA VAL A 322 9.73 -4.76 9.28
C VAL A 322 10.84 -4.11 10.11
N TRP A 323 10.57 -2.86 10.48
CA TRP A 323 11.39 -2.03 11.35
C TRP A 323 10.50 -1.49 12.47
N VAL A 324 11.03 -1.32 13.68
CA VAL A 324 10.37 -0.57 14.74
C VAL A 324 11.33 0.47 15.30
N THR A 325 10.92 1.73 15.27
CA THR A 325 11.71 2.88 15.73
C THR A 325 10.96 3.66 16.83
N PRO A 326 11.66 4.31 17.78
CA PRO A 326 11.05 5.32 18.63
C PRO A 326 10.43 6.44 17.79
N TYR A 327 9.27 6.95 18.21
CA TYR A 327 8.60 8.03 17.49
C TYR A 327 9.45 9.30 17.46
N ASN A 328 9.74 9.78 16.25
CA ASN A 328 10.31 11.09 16.00
C ASN A 328 9.48 11.82 14.93
N LYS A 329 9.21 13.11 15.14
CA LYS A 329 8.37 13.94 14.25
C LYS A 329 9.04 14.24 12.90
N SER A 330 10.37 14.18 12.80
CA SER A 330 11.13 14.38 11.54
C SER A 330 11.27 13.10 10.71
N GLU A 331 11.30 11.93 11.34
CA GLU A 331 11.49 10.62 10.70
C GLU A 331 10.20 10.18 9.96
N LYS A 332 10.00 10.70 8.74
CA LYS A 332 8.76 10.49 7.95
C LYS A 332 8.92 9.69 6.65
N TRP A 333 10.06 9.86 5.98
CA TRP A 333 10.28 9.43 4.60
C TRP A 333 11.39 8.38 4.56
N ALA A 334 11.06 7.12 4.27
CA ALA A 334 11.99 6.01 4.48
C ALA A 334 13.28 6.09 3.63
N GLY A 335 13.21 6.70 2.45
CA GLY A 335 14.36 7.03 1.58
C GLY A 335 15.04 8.38 1.87
N GLY A 336 14.52 9.16 2.82
CA GLY A 336 15.01 10.49 3.18
C GLY A 336 14.17 11.65 2.65
N LEU A 337 14.43 12.86 3.16
CA LEU A 337 13.70 14.07 2.78
C LEU A 337 13.94 14.44 1.30
N TYR A 338 15.18 14.36 0.83
CA TYR A 338 15.55 14.63 -0.56
C TYR A 338 16.10 13.36 -1.20
N VAL A 339 15.30 12.71 -2.05
CA VAL A 339 15.68 11.42 -2.67
C VAL A 339 16.30 11.56 -4.06
N GLY A 340 15.95 12.62 -4.80
CA GLY A 340 16.50 12.86 -6.13
C GLY A 340 18.02 13.01 -6.06
N GLN A 341 18.75 12.13 -6.74
CA GLN A 341 20.22 12.04 -6.69
C GLN A 341 20.81 11.81 -5.28
N SER A 342 20.04 11.26 -4.33
CA SER A 342 20.49 11.02 -2.95
C SER A 342 21.64 10.01 -2.82
N HIS A 343 22.37 10.09 -1.69
CA HIS A 343 23.47 9.18 -1.37
C HIS A 343 23.13 8.12 -0.31
N GLY A 344 21.88 8.09 0.18
CA GLY A 344 21.39 7.15 1.21
C GLY A 344 21.71 7.55 2.66
N ASP A 345 22.18 8.78 2.84
CA ASP A 345 22.61 9.40 4.09
C ASP A 345 21.45 9.77 5.05
N ASP A 346 20.22 9.93 4.55
CA ASP A 346 19.00 10.24 5.36
C ASP A 346 17.95 9.12 5.34
N THR A 347 18.35 7.85 5.29
CA THR A 347 17.40 6.72 5.22
C THR A 347 16.99 6.18 6.58
N LEU A 348 15.88 5.43 6.63
CA LEU A 348 15.48 4.63 7.80
C LEU A 348 16.58 3.68 8.29
N ALA A 349 17.41 3.17 7.36
CA ALA A 349 18.56 2.34 7.71
C ALA A 349 19.62 3.14 8.49
N THR A 350 19.84 4.40 8.12
CA THR A 350 20.77 5.32 8.79
C THR A 350 20.23 5.78 10.15
N TRP A 351 18.95 6.16 10.24
CA TRP A 351 18.33 6.61 11.50
C TRP A 351 18.37 5.53 12.59
N SER A 352 18.27 4.25 12.20
CA SER A 352 18.25 3.08 13.09
C SER A 352 19.64 2.50 13.41
N LEU A 353 20.71 3.29 13.28
CA LEU A 353 22.08 2.96 13.74
C LEU A 353 22.37 3.40 15.19
N ARG A 354 21.39 4.01 15.86
CA ARG A 354 21.48 4.59 17.22
C ARG A 354 21.38 3.57 18.36
#